data_AF-A0A8T5UJN8-F1
#
_entry.id   AF-A0A8T5UJN8-F1
#
_cell.length_a   1.000
_cell.length_b   1.000
_cell.length_c   1.000
_cell.angle_alpha   90.00
_cell.angle_beta   90.00
_cell.angle_gamma   90.00
#
_symmetry.space_group_name_H-M   'P 1'
#
loop_
_entity.id
_entity.type
_entity.pdbx_description
1 polymer ?
#
loop_
_entity_poly.entity_id
_entity_poly.type
_entity_poly.pdbx_seq_one_letter_code
_entity_poly.pdbx_strand_id
1 'polypeptide(L)'
;NFFHYLTQDAFNIDISLLSKEQYTNKKEKYQDYMVLEQREIINNVDNLIDPNDLTIEKQIVRNFLFESNLIESLNNLKSEILQFFNLSKSIMEFINQNNESNELTSQMVHQHLKKIAKKEISSDLLHLLLEIAQNYFAADLRFKY
;
A
#
# COMPACT_ATOMS: atom_id res chain seq x y z
N ASN A 1 15.90 -11.26 -5.36
CA ASN A 1 14.45 -11.46 -5.22
C ASN A 1 13.76 -10.32 -5.97
N PHE A 2 12.81 -10.61 -6.87
CA PHE A 2 12.10 -9.61 -7.68
C PHE A 2 11.39 -8.55 -6.83
N PHE A 3 10.73 -8.95 -5.76
CA PHE A 3 9.99 -8.04 -4.88
C PHE A 3 10.93 -7.08 -4.15
N HIS A 4 12.04 -7.58 -3.61
CA HIS A 4 13.07 -6.74 -2.99
C HIS A 4 13.68 -5.73 -3.97
N TYR A 5 13.85 -6.10 -5.25
CA TYR A 5 14.30 -5.15 -6.28
C TYR A 5 13.28 -4.02 -6.52
N LEU A 6 11.98 -4.37 -6.58
CA LEU A 6 10.90 -3.41 -6.79
C LEU A 6 10.70 -2.48 -5.60
N THR A 7 10.76 -3.01 -4.38
CA THR A 7 10.43 -2.23 -3.18
C THR A 7 11.62 -1.52 -2.56
N GLN A 8 12.85 -1.94 -2.86
CA GLN A 8 14.09 -1.38 -2.28
C GLN A 8 14.02 -1.18 -0.76
N ASP A 9 13.54 -2.19 -0.04
CA ASP A 9 13.39 -2.16 1.42
C ASP A 9 12.42 -1.09 1.96
N ALA A 10 11.61 -0.47 1.09
CA ALA A 10 10.51 0.38 1.53
C ALA A 10 9.47 -0.42 2.32
N PHE A 11 9.11 -1.61 1.83
CA PHE A 11 8.19 -2.50 2.51
C PHE A 11 8.89 -3.78 2.94
N ASN A 12 8.59 -4.23 4.16
CA ASN A 12 8.93 -5.58 4.63
C ASN A 12 8.06 -6.59 3.90
N ILE A 13 8.69 -7.57 3.24
CA ILE A 13 8.00 -8.54 2.39
C ILE A 13 8.38 -9.95 2.82
N ASP A 14 7.36 -10.72 3.20
CA ASP A 14 7.43 -12.18 3.36
C ASP A 14 6.47 -12.82 2.37
N ILE A 15 7.02 -13.41 1.29
CA ILE A 15 6.25 -14.08 0.24
C ILE A 15 6.72 -15.52 0.14
N SER A 16 5.77 -16.44 0.26
CA SER A 16 5.98 -17.87 0.07
C SER A 16 5.16 -18.38 -1.11
N LEU A 17 5.79 -19.18 -1.97
CA LEU A 17 5.13 -19.89 -3.06
C LEU A 17 4.94 -21.35 -2.66
N LEU A 18 3.71 -21.82 -2.69
CA LEU A 18 3.32 -23.15 -2.26
C LEU A 18 2.39 -23.77 -3.30
N SER A 19 2.45 -25.09 -3.47
CA SER A 19 1.40 -25.81 -4.18
C SER A 19 0.11 -25.82 -3.35
N LYS A 20 -1.03 -26.01 -4.03
CA LYS A 20 -2.33 -26.16 -3.35
C LYS A 20 -2.30 -27.27 -2.30
N GLU A 21 -1.64 -28.38 -2.60
CA GLU A 21 -1.47 -29.51 -1.69
C GLU A 21 -0.65 -29.12 -0.45
N GLN A 22 0.46 -28.40 -0.63
CA GLN A 22 1.30 -27.92 0.48
C GLN A 22 0.54 -26.98 1.40
N TYR A 23 -0.24 -26.06 0.83
CA TYR A 23 -1.10 -25.16 1.60
C TYR A 23 -2.18 -25.93 2.36
N THR A 24 -2.89 -26.84 1.70
CA THR A 24 -3.98 -27.62 2.30
C THR A 24 -3.49 -28.45 3.50
N ASN A 25 -2.33 -29.10 3.37
CA ASN A 25 -1.75 -29.92 4.43
C ASN A 25 -1.23 -29.12 5.64
N LYS A 26 -1.02 -27.81 5.49
CA LYS A 26 -0.44 -26.94 6.53
C LYS A 26 -1.26 -25.66 6.73
N LYS A 27 -2.56 -25.68 6.43
CA LYS A 27 -3.42 -24.49 6.39
C LYS A 27 -3.37 -23.67 7.67
N GLU A 28 -3.32 -24.33 8.83
CA GLU A 28 -3.23 -23.68 10.14
C GLU A 28 -1.99 -22.80 10.30
N LYS A 29 -0.87 -23.12 9.62
CA LYS A 29 0.35 -22.31 9.66
C LYS A 29 0.24 -20.98 8.92
N TYR A 30 -0.81 -20.82 8.11
CA TYR A 30 -1.00 -19.68 7.22
C TYR A 30 -2.25 -18.88 7.60
N GLN A 31 -2.78 -19.03 8.82
CA GLN A 31 -3.97 -18.31 9.28
C GLN A 31 -3.75 -16.79 9.25
N ASP A 32 -2.56 -16.35 9.64
CA ASP A 32 -2.17 -14.93 9.66
C ASP A 32 -1.55 -14.47 8.33
N TYR A 33 -1.59 -15.30 7.28
CA TYR A 33 -1.08 -14.97 5.96
C TYR A 33 -2.21 -14.65 4.99
N MET A 34 -2.06 -13.57 4.23
CA MET A 34 -2.89 -13.35 3.06
C MET A 34 -2.57 -14.41 2.02
N VAL A 35 -3.59 -15.12 1.53
CA VAL A 35 -3.39 -16.22 0.56
C VAL A 35 -4.18 -15.94 -0.70
N LEU A 36 -3.46 -15.96 -1.83
CA LEU A 36 -3.96 -15.73 -3.16
C LEU A 36 -3.86 -17.03 -3.97
N GLU A 37 -4.97 -17.47 -4.57
CA GLU A 37 -5.00 -18.57 -5.53
C GLU A 37 -5.47 -18.02 -6.88
N GLN A 38 -4.54 -17.89 -7.83
CA GLN A 38 -4.81 -17.33 -9.16
C GLN A 38 -5.42 -15.93 -9.09
N ARG A 39 -6.75 -15.81 -9.27
CA ARG A 39 -7.50 -14.55 -9.25
C ARG A 39 -8.35 -14.39 -8.00
N GLU A 40 -8.28 -15.34 -7.07
CA GLU A 40 -9.11 -15.40 -5.88
C GLU A 40 -8.25 -15.15 -4.63
N ILE A 41 -8.82 -14.40 -3.69
CA ILE A 41 -8.29 -14.25 -2.34
C ILE A 41 -8.93 -15.35 -1.50
N ILE A 42 -8.17 -16.40 -1.20
CA ILE A 42 -8.68 -17.57 -0.46
C ILE A 42 -8.53 -17.42 1.06
N ASN A 43 -7.65 -16.51 1.50
CA ASN A 43 -7.58 -16.03 2.88
C ASN A 43 -7.29 -14.52 2.87
N ASN A 44 -8.25 -13.72 3.31
CA ASN A 44 -8.13 -12.26 3.40
C ASN A 44 -7.95 -11.87 4.88
N VAL A 45 -6.70 -11.89 5.34
CA VAL A 45 -6.37 -11.55 6.73
C VAL A 45 -6.85 -10.15 7.03
N ASP A 46 -7.57 -9.99 8.15
CA ASP A 46 -8.17 -8.75 8.63
C ASP A 46 -9.04 -7.99 7.61
N ASN A 47 -9.48 -8.66 6.54
CA ASN A 47 -10.14 -8.04 5.38
C ASN A 47 -9.34 -6.88 4.76
N LEU A 48 -8.01 -6.98 4.76
CA LEU A 48 -7.11 -5.91 4.30
C LEU A 48 -7.26 -5.53 2.82
N ILE A 49 -7.75 -6.44 1.96
CA ILE A 49 -8.04 -6.13 0.55
C ILE A 49 -9.54 -6.14 0.31
N ASP A 50 -10.09 -5.02 -0.17
CA ASP A 50 -11.40 -4.99 -0.83
C ASP A 50 -11.21 -4.98 -2.36
N PRO A 51 -11.60 -6.04 -3.09
CA PRO A 51 -11.49 -6.08 -4.55
C PRO A 51 -12.22 -4.95 -5.29
N ASN A 52 -13.23 -4.34 -4.65
CA ASN A 52 -13.96 -3.20 -5.18
C ASN A 52 -13.17 -1.90 -5.06
N ASP A 53 -12.26 -1.81 -4.08
CA ASP A 53 -11.45 -0.62 -3.81
C ASP A 53 -9.97 -0.85 -4.16
N LEU A 54 -9.73 -1.08 -5.46
CA LEU A 54 -8.38 -1.28 -6.02
C LEU A 54 -8.12 -0.31 -7.17
N THR A 55 -8.66 0.91 -7.09
CA THR A 55 -8.66 1.85 -8.21
C THR A 55 -7.23 2.24 -8.61
N ILE A 56 -6.39 2.57 -7.63
CA ILE A 56 -5.01 2.99 -7.85
C ILE A 56 -4.15 1.79 -8.29
N GLU A 57 -4.31 0.62 -7.67
CA GLU A 57 -3.60 -0.62 -8.01
C GLU A 57 -3.91 -1.04 -9.45
N LYS A 58 -5.19 -1.00 -9.84
CA LYS A 58 -5.61 -1.28 -11.23
C LYS A 58 -4.97 -0.30 -12.20
N GLN A 59 -4.82 0.97 -11.82
CA GLN A 59 -4.14 1.98 -12.64
C GLN A 59 -2.65 1.68 -12.78
N ILE A 60 -1.95 1.32 -11.71
CA ILE A 60 -0.53 0.94 -11.72
C ILE A 60 -0.31 -0.27 -12.64
N VAL A 61 -1.13 -1.32 -12.48
CA VAL A 61 -1.03 -2.53 -13.31
C VAL A 61 -1.27 -2.19 -14.78
N ARG A 62 -2.25 -1.34 -15.09
CA ARG A 62 -2.49 -0.87 -16.46
C ARG A 62 -1.28 -0.13 -17.01
N ASN A 63 -0.77 0.88 -16.30
CA ASN A 63 0.39 1.66 -16.72
C ASN A 63 1.60 0.76 -16.98
N PHE A 64 1.84 -0.21 -16.09
CA PHE A 64 2.91 -1.18 -16.23
C PHE A 64 2.77 -2.04 -17.51
N LEU A 65 1.56 -2.53 -17.81
CA LEU A 65 1.29 -3.38 -18.96
C LEU A 65 1.21 -2.62 -20.30
N PHE A 66 0.86 -1.33 -20.27
CA PHE A 66 0.76 -0.49 -21.47
C PHE A 66 2.11 0.09 -21.89
N GLU A 67 3.07 0.19 -20.98
CA GLU A 67 4.40 0.69 -21.31
C GLU A 67 5.14 -0.30 -22.25
N SER A 68 5.51 0.20 -23.42
CA SER A 68 6.20 -0.55 -24.46
C SER A 68 7.64 -0.93 -24.08
N ASN A 69 8.27 -0.09 -23.25
CA ASN A 69 9.62 -0.31 -22.77
C ASN A 69 9.62 -0.98 -21.39
N LEU A 70 10.01 -2.25 -21.34
CA LEU A 70 10.04 -3.04 -20.11
C LEU A 70 10.89 -2.40 -18.99
N ILE A 71 12.04 -1.81 -19.35
CA ILE A 71 12.94 -1.18 -18.36
C ILE A 71 12.28 0.06 -17.76
N GLU A 72 11.65 0.87 -18.60
CA GLU A 72 10.92 2.07 -18.18
C GLU A 72 9.71 1.70 -17.32
N SER A 73 8.96 0.69 -17.73
CA SER A 73 7.82 0.15 -16.97
C SER A 73 8.23 -0.29 -15.55
N LEU A 74 9.33 -1.03 -15.43
CA LEU A 74 9.87 -1.46 -14.14
C LEU A 74 10.36 -0.28 -13.29
N ASN A 75 11.03 0.70 -13.91
CA ASN A 75 11.51 1.89 -13.20
C ASN A 75 10.34 2.75 -12.71
N ASN A 76 9.27 2.87 -13.49
CA ASN A 76 8.06 3.59 -13.12
C ASN A 76 7.35 2.91 -11.95
N LEU A 77 7.12 1.60 -12.03
CA LEU A 77 6.51 0.82 -10.94
C LEU A 77 7.30 0.97 -9.63
N LYS A 78 8.63 0.85 -9.72
CA LYS A 78 9.54 1.04 -8.58
C LYS A 78 9.42 2.45 -7.99
N SER A 79 9.42 3.47 -8.84
CA SER A 79 9.30 4.87 -8.42
C SER A 79 7.96 5.14 -7.74
N GLU A 80 6.87 4.59 -8.26
CA GLU A 80 5.52 4.70 -7.69
C GLU A 80 5.44 4.04 -6.30
N ILE A 81 5.94 2.81 -6.15
CA ILE A 81 5.98 2.11 -4.85
C ILE A 81 6.75 2.93 -3.81
N LEU A 82 7.93 3.46 -4.18
CA LEU A 82 8.73 4.30 -3.30
C LEU A 82 8.04 5.62 -2.96
N GLN A 83 7.35 6.22 -3.93
CA GLN A 83 6.58 7.43 -3.69
C GLN A 83 5.47 7.19 -2.69
N PHE A 84 4.71 6.09 -2.80
CA PHE A 84 3.65 5.77 -1.85
C PHE A 84 4.18 5.57 -0.45
N PHE A 85 5.25 4.77 -0.31
CA PHE A 85 5.91 4.58 0.98
C PHE A 85 6.32 5.92 1.62
N ASN A 86 7.02 6.78 0.87
CA ASN A 86 7.53 8.05 1.39
C ASN A 86 6.40 9.02 1.75
N LEU A 87 5.33 9.07 0.95
CA LEU A 87 4.18 9.91 1.24
C LEU A 87 3.44 9.42 2.49
N SER A 88 3.13 8.12 2.58
CA SER A 88 2.50 7.53 3.76
C SER A 88 3.35 7.67 5.02
N LYS A 89 4.67 7.49 4.92
CA LYS A 89 5.60 7.79 6.02
C LYS A 89 5.53 9.25 6.44
N SER A 90 5.41 10.17 5.49
CA SER A 90 5.28 11.59 5.83
C SER A 90 3.94 11.93 6.49
N ILE A 91 2.86 11.20 6.17
CA ILE A 91 1.60 11.29 6.93
C ILE A 91 1.86 10.92 8.39
N MET A 92 2.59 9.83 8.63
CA MET A 92 2.91 9.39 10.00
C MET A 92 3.73 10.39 10.78
N GLU A 93 4.78 10.92 10.15
CA GLU A 93 5.62 11.95 10.75
C GLU A 93 4.79 13.19 11.09
N PHE A 94 3.89 13.60 10.19
CA PHE A 94 2.99 14.72 10.41
C PHE A 94 2.01 14.47 11.57
N ILE A 95 1.40 13.28 11.64
CA ILE A 95 0.48 12.92 12.73
C ILE A 95 1.21 12.93 14.07
N ASN A 96 2.37 12.27 14.15
CA ASN A 96 3.15 12.18 15.39
C ASN A 96 3.61 13.57 15.90
N GLN A 97 3.89 14.51 15.00
CA GLN A 97 4.27 15.88 15.37
C GLN A 97 3.09 16.73 15.85
N ASN A 98 1.85 16.37 15.51
CA ASN A 98 0.65 17.17 15.79
C ASN A 98 -0.29 16.53 16.83
N ASN A 99 0.01 15.30 17.28
CA ASN A 99 -0.80 14.52 18.22
C ASN A 99 -0.91 15.13 19.64
N GLU A 100 -0.15 16.17 19.99
CA GLU A 100 -0.17 16.74 21.34
C GLU A 100 -1.21 17.86 21.58
N SER A 101 -1.92 18.41 20.57
CA SER A 101 -2.90 19.46 20.89
C SER A 101 -4.12 19.70 20.00
N ASN A 102 -4.31 19.07 18.83
CA ASN A 102 -5.47 19.37 17.98
C ASN A 102 -6.06 18.13 17.28
N GLU A 103 -7.38 18.10 17.08
CA GLU A 103 -8.06 17.12 16.22
C GLU A 103 -7.46 17.21 14.80
N LEU A 104 -6.72 16.18 14.40
CA LEU A 104 -6.18 16.03 13.05
C LEU A 104 -7.32 15.71 12.07
N THR A 105 -7.42 16.46 10.98
CA THR A 105 -8.42 16.23 9.92
C THR A 105 -7.77 15.72 8.64
N SER A 106 -8.55 14.99 7.82
CA SER A 106 -8.13 14.53 6.48
C SER A 106 -7.69 15.70 5.59
N GLN A 107 -8.31 16.88 5.74
CA GLN A 107 -7.91 18.10 5.03
C GLN A 107 -6.51 18.59 5.39
N MET A 108 -6.11 18.49 6.67
CA MET A 108 -4.75 18.86 7.09
C MET A 108 -3.71 17.93 6.47
N VAL A 109 -4.00 16.63 6.43
CA VAL A 109 -3.14 15.64 5.77
C VAL A 109 -3.04 15.91 4.28
N HIS A 110 -4.17 16.18 3.61
CA HIS A 110 -4.19 16.51 2.18
C HIS A 110 -3.34 17.75 1.86
N GLN A 111 -3.47 18.82 2.66
CA GLN A 111 -2.66 20.03 2.51
C GLN A 111 -1.17 19.79 2.75
N HIS A 112 -0.83 18.98 3.76
CA HIS A 112 0.56 18.58 4.04
C HIS A 112 1.17 17.85 2.86
N LEU A 113 0.48 16.83 2.36
CA LEU A 113 0.97 16.04 1.24
C LEU A 113 1.06 16.84 -0.06
N LYS A 114 0.12 17.76 -0.32
CA LYS A 114 0.19 18.67 -1.47
C LYS A 114 1.46 19.54 -1.46
N LYS A 115 1.89 20.00 -0.28
CA LYS A 115 3.15 20.77 -0.13
C LYS A 115 4.37 19.92 -0.46
N ILE A 116 4.39 18.65 -0.03
CA ILE A 116 5.51 17.73 -0.27
C ILE A 116 5.56 17.27 -1.72
N ALA A 117 4.42 16.81 -2.24
CA ALA A 117 4.33 16.24 -3.57
C ALA A 117 4.44 17.30 -4.68
N LYS A 118 4.23 18.59 -4.35
CA LYS A 118 4.19 19.72 -5.30
C LYS A 118 3.20 19.49 -6.45
N LYS A 119 2.18 18.66 -6.23
CA LYS A 119 1.11 18.31 -7.16
C LYS A 119 -0.19 18.07 -6.39
N GLU A 120 -1.31 18.15 -7.09
CA GLU A 120 -2.59 17.72 -6.53
C GLU A 120 -2.57 16.22 -6.23
N ILE A 121 -3.26 15.84 -5.16
CA ILE A 121 -3.43 14.45 -4.74
C ILE A 121 -4.93 14.15 -4.88
N SER A 122 -5.24 13.15 -5.70
CA SER A 122 -6.62 12.68 -5.87
C SER A 122 -7.16 12.10 -4.56
N SER A 123 -8.48 12.06 -4.43
CA SER A 123 -9.13 11.42 -3.29
C SER A 123 -8.72 9.96 -3.16
N ASP A 124 -8.71 9.22 -4.28
CA ASP A 124 -8.33 7.80 -4.31
C ASP A 124 -6.88 7.58 -3.86
N LEU A 125 -5.96 8.44 -4.28
CA LEU A 125 -4.57 8.36 -3.83
C LEU A 125 -4.44 8.73 -2.36
N LEU A 126 -5.15 9.76 -1.88
CA LEU A 126 -5.15 10.09 -0.45
C LEU A 126 -5.66 8.91 0.38
N HIS A 127 -6.73 8.26 -0.08
CA HIS A 127 -7.31 7.10 0.58
C HIS A 127 -6.29 5.97 0.73
N LEU A 128 -5.69 5.53 -0.40
CA LEU A 128 -4.65 4.51 -0.38
C LEU A 128 -3.47 4.87 0.55
N LEU A 129 -3.01 6.13 0.50
CA LEU A 129 -1.88 6.56 1.32
C LEU A 129 -2.21 6.51 2.82
N LEU A 130 -3.46 6.82 3.20
CA LEU A 130 -3.95 6.72 4.57
C LEU A 130 -4.06 5.25 5.02
N GLU A 131 -4.55 4.36 4.15
CA GLU A 131 -4.59 2.93 4.44
C GLU A 131 -3.20 2.36 4.68
N ILE A 132 -2.22 2.71 3.83
CA ILE A 132 -0.82 2.32 4.04
C ILE A 132 -0.30 2.89 5.36
N ALA A 133 -0.58 4.17 5.67
CA ALA A 133 -0.18 4.77 6.94
C ALA A 133 -0.74 3.99 8.14
N GLN A 134 -2.04 3.68 8.11
CA GLN A 134 -2.75 2.96 9.16
C GLN A 134 -2.24 1.53 9.34
N ASN A 135 -2.23 0.76 8.25
CA ASN A 135 -2.03 -0.68 8.29
C ASN A 135 -0.55 -1.06 8.39
N TYR A 136 0.35 -0.31 7.72
CA TYR A 136 1.78 -0.64 7.72
C TYR A 136 2.55 0.02 8.86
N PHE A 137 2.28 1.29 9.15
CA PHE A 137 2.99 2.04 10.18
C PHE A 137 2.25 2.05 11.54
N ALA A 138 1.16 1.30 11.66
CA ALA A 138 0.33 1.18 12.86
C ALA A 138 -0.14 2.54 13.41
N ALA A 139 -0.56 3.42 12.50
CA ALA A 139 -1.05 4.73 12.87
C ALA A 139 -2.36 4.65 13.65
N ASP A 140 -2.40 5.25 14.86
CA ASP A 140 -3.66 5.52 15.55
C ASP A 140 -4.35 6.71 14.84
N LEU A 141 -4.95 6.41 13.69
CA LEU A 141 -5.71 7.35 12.90
C LEU A 141 -7.04 7.64 13.59
N ARG A 142 -7.05 8.52 14.59
CA ARG A 142 -8.30 9.06 15.15
C ARG A 142 -8.89 10.12 14.22
N PHE A 143 -9.13 9.75 12.96
CA PHE A 143 -9.78 10.62 11.99
C PHE A 143 -11.29 10.55 12.15
N LYS A 144 -11.95 11.70 12.08
CA LYS A 144 -13.35 11.76 11.64
C LYS A 144 -13.35 12.00 10.13
N TYR A 145 -14.03 11.14 9.39
CA TYR A 145 -14.34 11.32 7.97
C TYR A 145 -15.38 12.43 7.79
#